data_AF-A0A2G9SEI6-F1
#
_entry.id   AF-A0A2G9SEI6-F1
#
_cell.length_a   1.000
_cell.length_b   1.000
_cell.length_c   1.000
_cell.angle_alpha   90.00
_cell.angle_beta   90.00
_cell.angle_gamma   90.00
#
_symmetry.space_group_name_H-M   'P 1'
#
loop_
_entity.id
_entity.type
_entity.pdbx_description
1 polymer ?
#
loop_
_entity_poly.entity_id
_entity_poly.type
_entity_poly.pdbx_seq_one_letter_code
_entity_poly.pdbx_strand_id
1 'polypeptide(L)'
;IADAINNAAGYGFNGLDEKGNPKWDLIYNLNIWNIEMASSFKMYVDNWNIQTAAWLKRVCYDRAPKYRTGLTFLLSALWHGVYPGYYFTFITGIPVMLAARAVRNNFRQYFITSKVRKLGYDIITWIVTQLAISYTCAPFFFLAVEPSLKMYKSLYFYFHIAVVIVLIILPNKPSKDRQRYYSKKSPLSTTNHLEEKEPFKHMNNNAR
;
A
#
# COMPACT_ATOMS: atom_id res chain seq x y z
N ILE A 1 -21.43 -5.28 7.26
CA ILE A 1 -22.40 -4.23 7.65
C ILE A 1 -22.22 -2.98 6.79
N ALA A 2 -21.07 -2.30 6.79
CA ALA A 2 -20.85 -1.10 5.96
C ALA A 2 -21.13 -1.32 4.47
N ASP A 3 -20.63 -2.41 3.87
CA ASP A 3 -20.86 -2.73 2.45
C ASP A 3 -22.34 -3.01 2.14
N ALA A 4 -23.03 -3.71 3.04
CA ALA A 4 -24.46 -3.97 2.89
C ALA A 4 -25.29 -2.67 2.95
N ILE A 5 -24.92 -1.74 3.83
CA ILE A 5 -25.58 -0.43 3.93
C ILE A 5 -25.29 0.42 2.68
N ASN A 6 -24.04 0.45 2.21
CA ASN A 6 -23.66 1.19 1.00
C ASN A 6 -24.39 0.65 -0.24
N ASN A 7 -24.50 -0.68 -0.35
CA ASN A 7 -25.23 -1.33 -1.44
C ASN A 7 -26.74 -1.05 -1.34
N ALA A 8 -27.32 -1.15 -0.14
CA ALA A 8 -28.75 -0.84 0.08
C ALA A 8 -29.07 0.63 -0.21
N ALA A 9 -28.14 1.55 0.06
CA ALA A 9 -28.26 2.97 -0.26
C ALA A 9 -27.96 3.30 -1.74
N GLY A 10 -27.64 2.30 -2.57
CA GLY A 10 -27.34 2.49 -3.99
C GLY A 10 -25.90 2.94 -4.31
N TYR A 11 -25.08 3.25 -3.29
CA TYR A 11 -23.69 3.69 -3.47
C TYR A 11 -22.75 2.59 -3.96
N GLY A 12 -23.16 1.33 -3.87
CA GLY A 12 -22.42 0.20 -4.43
C GLY A 12 -22.58 0.02 -5.93
N PHE A 13 -23.62 0.58 -6.55
CA PHE A 13 -23.97 0.32 -7.95
C PHE A 13 -23.01 1.03 -8.92
N ASN A 14 -22.43 0.28 -9.84
CA ASN A 14 -21.44 0.74 -10.83
C ASN A 14 -21.92 0.53 -12.28
N GLY A 15 -23.24 0.47 -12.50
CA GLY A 15 -23.82 0.22 -13.82
C GLY A 15 -23.99 -1.27 -14.13
N LEU A 16 -24.07 -1.60 -15.42
CA LEU A 16 -24.22 -2.97 -15.92
C LEU A 16 -22.88 -3.50 -16.46
N ASP A 17 -22.64 -4.79 -16.30
CA ASP A 17 -21.50 -5.48 -16.93
C ASP A 17 -21.74 -5.70 -18.44
N GLU A 18 -20.72 -6.22 -19.14
CA GLU A 18 -20.80 -6.56 -20.58
C GLU A 18 -21.90 -7.59 -20.92
N LYS A 19 -22.46 -8.26 -19.90
CA LYS A 19 -23.53 -9.27 -20.01
C LYS A 19 -24.88 -8.72 -19.55
N GLY A 20 -24.98 -7.43 -19.22
CA GLY A 20 -26.21 -6.78 -18.76
C GLY A 20 -26.55 -7.01 -17.29
N ASN A 21 -25.68 -7.62 -16.48
CA ASN A 21 -25.92 -7.83 -15.05
C ASN A 21 -25.54 -6.59 -14.23
N PRO A 22 -26.29 -6.27 -13.16
CA PRO A 22 -25.97 -5.14 -12.30
C PRO A 22 -24.67 -5.37 -11.51
N LYS A 23 -23.74 -4.43 -11.64
CA LYS A 23 -22.42 -4.46 -11.01
C LYS A 23 -22.46 -3.66 -9.71
N TRP A 24 -22.12 -4.29 -8.59
CA TRP A 24 -22.19 -3.68 -7.25
C TRP A 24 -20.80 -3.49 -6.62
N ASP A 25 -19.87 -2.91 -7.38
CA ASP A 25 -18.47 -2.74 -6.98
C ASP A 25 -17.98 -1.27 -6.96
N LEU A 26 -18.89 -0.29 -6.98
CA LEU A 26 -18.52 1.13 -6.97
C LEU A 26 -17.87 1.55 -5.64
N ILE A 27 -18.50 1.18 -4.52
CA ILE A 27 -18.00 1.40 -3.17
C ILE A 27 -18.10 0.10 -2.39
N TYR A 28 -16.95 -0.47 -2.06
CA TYR A 28 -16.82 -1.62 -1.18
C TYR A 28 -15.62 -1.42 -0.25
N ASN A 29 -15.72 -1.92 0.96
CA ASN A 29 -14.71 -1.73 1.98
C ASN A 29 -13.79 -2.96 2.13
N LEU A 30 -14.21 -4.12 1.64
CA LEU A 30 -13.50 -5.37 1.79
C LEU A 30 -13.43 -6.14 0.47
N ASN A 31 -12.24 -6.58 0.07
CA ASN A 31 -12.08 -7.57 -1.00
C ASN A 31 -11.60 -8.90 -0.42
N ILE A 32 -12.56 -9.80 -0.13
CA ILE A 32 -12.30 -11.08 0.54
C ILE A 32 -11.28 -11.92 -0.23
N TRP A 33 -11.46 -12.06 -1.55
CA TRP A 33 -10.57 -12.89 -2.37
C TRP A 33 -9.13 -12.39 -2.36
N ASN A 34 -8.91 -11.09 -2.47
CA ASN A 34 -7.56 -10.51 -2.44
C ASN A 34 -6.93 -10.54 -1.03
N ILE A 35 -7.74 -10.54 0.02
CA ILE A 35 -7.29 -10.71 1.40
C ILE A 35 -6.84 -12.14 1.63
N GLU A 36 -7.67 -13.12 1.29
CA GLU A 36 -7.36 -14.53 1.48
C GLU A 36 -6.18 -14.98 0.62
N MET A 37 -6.02 -14.41 -0.59
CA MET A 37 -4.92 -14.71 -1.51
C MET A 37 -3.77 -13.69 -1.46
N ALA A 38 -3.67 -12.91 -0.37
CA ALA A 38 -2.64 -11.89 -0.26
C ALA A 38 -1.22 -12.51 -0.22
N SER A 39 -0.39 -12.21 -1.22
CA SER A 39 1.03 -12.62 -1.27
C SER A 39 1.99 -11.55 -0.73
N SER A 40 1.46 -10.47 -0.16
CA SER A 40 2.26 -9.48 0.55
C SER A 40 1.41 -8.72 1.56
N PHE A 41 2.05 -8.27 2.65
CA PHE A 41 1.38 -7.47 3.68
C PHE A 41 0.72 -6.20 3.11
N LYS A 42 1.33 -5.57 2.10
CA LYS A 42 0.74 -4.42 1.42
C LYS A 42 -0.56 -4.79 0.69
N MET A 43 -0.60 -5.94 0.01
CA MET A 43 -1.80 -6.39 -0.69
C MET A 43 -2.95 -6.61 0.29
N TYR A 44 -2.70 -7.19 1.46
CA TYR A 44 -3.72 -7.34 2.50
C TYR A 44 -4.26 -5.98 2.97
N VAL A 45 -3.37 -5.07 3.37
CA VAL A 45 -3.77 -3.73 3.87
C VAL A 45 -4.50 -2.91 2.81
N ASP A 46 -4.15 -3.04 1.54
CA ASP A 46 -4.82 -2.32 0.44
C ASP A 46 -6.24 -2.86 0.15
N ASN A 47 -6.57 -4.09 0.59
CA ASN A 47 -7.85 -4.74 0.34
C ASN A 47 -8.72 -4.88 1.60
N TRP A 48 -8.16 -4.61 2.78
CA TRP A 48 -8.87 -4.54 4.05
C TRP A 48 -9.22 -3.08 4.39
N ASN A 49 -10.51 -2.83 4.63
CA ASN A 49 -11.00 -1.51 5.04
C ASN A 49 -10.59 -0.39 4.07
N ILE A 50 -10.84 -0.63 2.78
CA ILE A 50 -10.38 0.16 1.63
C ILE A 50 -10.72 1.65 1.78
N GLN A 51 -11.94 1.96 2.23
CA GLN A 51 -12.40 3.33 2.34
C GLN A 51 -11.69 4.07 3.48
N THR A 52 -11.45 3.38 4.61
CA THR A 52 -10.64 3.94 5.71
C THR A 52 -9.19 4.10 5.30
N ALA A 53 -8.62 3.15 4.55
CA ALA A 53 -7.26 3.27 4.02
C ALA A 53 -7.13 4.48 3.07
N ALA A 54 -8.13 4.70 2.20
CA ALA A 54 -8.20 5.87 1.33
C ALA A 54 -8.35 7.18 2.12
N TRP A 55 -9.16 7.19 3.18
CA TRP A 55 -9.29 8.32 4.09
C TRP A 55 -7.95 8.63 4.80
N LEU A 56 -7.35 7.64 5.47
CA LEU A 56 -6.04 7.73 6.14
C LEU A 56 -4.95 8.24 5.18
N LYS A 57 -4.97 7.76 3.93
CA LYS A 57 -4.04 8.22 2.90
C LYS A 57 -4.17 9.72 2.66
N ARG A 58 -5.40 10.21 2.44
CA ARG A 58 -5.69 11.63 2.19
C ARG A 58 -5.41 12.50 3.40
N VAL A 59 -5.75 12.04 4.60
CA VAL A 59 -5.66 12.87 5.81
C VAL A 59 -4.28 12.90 6.45
N CYS A 60 -3.53 11.81 6.35
CA CYS A 60 -2.22 11.69 7.00
C CYS A 60 -1.10 11.43 5.99
N TYR A 61 -1.18 10.32 5.26
CA TYR A 61 -0.05 9.84 4.46
C TYR A 61 0.43 10.86 3.43
N ASP A 62 -0.48 11.46 2.65
CA ASP A 62 -0.14 12.43 1.60
C ASP A 62 0.29 13.79 2.17
N ARG A 63 -0.14 14.12 3.40
CA ARG A 63 0.14 15.40 4.07
C ARG A 63 1.39 15.36 4.95
N ALA A 64 1.83 14.17 5.37
CA ALA A 64 2.98 14.01 6.24
C ALA A 64 4.31 14.32 5.49
N PRO A 65 5.17 15.21 6.02
CA PRO A 65 6.43 15.58 5.37
C PRO A 65 7.46 14.44 5.42
N LYS A 66 7.56 13.72 6.54
CA LYS A 66 8.46 12.59 6.78
C LYS A 66 7.70 11.44 7.49
N TYR A 67 8.29 10.24 7.50
CA TYR A 67 7.76 9.07 8.21
C TYR A 67 6.29 8.71 7.92
N ARG A 68 5.83 8.98 6.70
CA ARG A 68 4.41 8.87 6.28
C ARG A 68 3.75 7.57 6.70
N THR A 69 4.41 6.43 6.44
CA THR A 69 3.88 5.11 6.81
C THR A 69 3.72 4.98 8.33
N GLY A 70 4.74 5.36 9.10
CA GLY A 70 4.69 5.30 10.56
C GLY A 70 3.58 6.17 11.14
N LEU A 71 3.51 7.44 10.73
CA LEU A 71 2.47 8.36 11.18
C LEU A 71 1.06 7.90 10.79
N THR A 72 0.90 7.30 9.62
CA THR A 72 -0.41 6.78 9.19
C THR A 72 -0.85 5.59 10.04
N PHE A 73 0.08 4.68 10.37
CA PHE A 73 -0.20 3.53 11.24
C PHE A 73 -0.50 3.97 12.68
N LEU A 74 0.22 4.97 13.20
CA LEU A 74 -0.06 5.54 14.52
C LEU A 74 -1.42 6.25 14.55
N LEU A 75 -1.76 7.03 13.53
CA LEU A 75 -3.09 7.62 13.41
C LEU A 75 -4.18 6.54 13.35
N SER A 76 -3.93 5.44 12.64
CA SER A 76 -4.85 4.30 12.61
C SER A 76 -5.04 3.70 13.99
N ALA A 77 -3.97 3.54 14.79
CA ALA A 77 -4.06 3.06 16.17
C ALA A 77 -4.94 3.98 17.03
N LEU A 78 -4.71 5.29 16.94
CA LEU A 78 -5.51 6.30 17.66
C LEU A 78 -6.98 6.27 17.25
N TRP A 79 -7.26 6.10 15.95
CA TRP A 79 -8.62 5.99 15.43
C TRP A 79 -9.36 4.75 15.98
N HIS A 80 -8.66 3.64 16.18
CA HIS A 80 -9.25 2.44 16.78
C HIS A 80 -9.52 2.59 18.28
N GLY A 81 -8.72 3.38 19.00
CA GLY A 81 -9.01 3.79 20.37
C GLY A 81 -7.81 3.70 21.32
N VAL A 82 -8.10 3.65 22.62
CA VAL A 82 -7.08 3.70 23.68
C VAL A 82 -6.60 2.31 24.15
N TYR A 83 -7.19 1.23 23.61
CA TYR A 83 -6.81 -0.13 24.00
C TYR A 83 -5.38 -0.48 23.57
N PRO A 84 -4.51 -0.95 24.49
CA PRO A 84 -3.11 -1.25 24.19
C PRO A 84 -2.90 -2.21 23.00
N GLY A 85 -3.81 -3.17 22.80
CA GLY A 85 -3.73 -4.13 21.68
C GLY A 85 -3.66 -3.49 20.30
N TYR A 86 -4.31 -2.34 20.10
CA TYR A 86 -4.22 -1.58 18.85
C TYR A 86 -2.81 -1.07 18.62
N TYR A 87 -2.19 -0.47 19.63
CA TYR A 87 -0.83 0.06 19.53
C TYR A 87 0.17 -1.06 19.22
N PHE A 88 0.07 -2.22 19.88
CA PHE A 88 0.92 -3.38 19.54
C PHE A 88 0.79 -3.80 18.08
N THR A 89 -0.44 -3.87 17.57
CA THR A 89 -0.74 -4.25 16.18
C THR A 89 -0.14 -3.26 15.19
N PHE A 90 -0.44 -1.96 15.34
CA PHE A 90 0.00 -0.95 14.39
C PHE A 90 1.50 -0.66 14.49
N ILE A 91 2.08 -0.65 15.69
CA ILE A 91 3.52 -0.49 15.88
C ILE A 91 4.27 -1.68 15.28
N THR A 92 3.77 -2.91 15.44
CA THR A 92 4.35 -4.10 14.78
C THR A 92 4.13 -4.07 13.26
N GLY A 93 2.99 -3.57 12.80
CA GLY A 93 2.66 -3.45 11.39
C GLY A 93 3.60 -2.54 10.59
N ILE A 94 4.18 -1.50 11.23
CA ILE A 94 5.14 -0.59 10.58
C ILE A 94 6.38 -1.34 10.04
N PRO A 95 7.21 -1.99 10.88
CA PRO A 95 8.39 -2.70 10.39
C PRO A 95 8.01 -3.89 9.50
N VAL A 96 6.89 -4.57 9.75
CA VAL A 96 6.40 -5.66 8.88
C VAL A 96 6.10 -5.16 7.47
N MET A 97 5.41 -4.02 7.34
CA MET A 97 5.14 -3.41 6.04
C MET A 97 6.42 -3.03 5.30
N LEU A 98 7.39 -2.47 6.02
CA LEU A 98 8.68 -2.08 5.46
C LEU A 98 9.50 -3.31 5.02
N ALA A 99 9.54 -4.35 5.85
CA ALA A 99 10.25 -5.60 5.56
C ALA A 99 9.63 -6.33 4.36
N ALA A 100 8.30 -6.47 4.33
CA ALA A 100 7.59 -7.08 3.22
C ALA A 100 7.86 -6.34 1.89
N ARG A 101 7.93 -5.00 1.93
CA ARG A 101 8.31 -4.19 0.76
C ARG A 101 9.76 -4.43 0.36
N ALA A 102 10.69 -4.44 1.31
CA ALA A 102 12.11 -4.68 1.04
C ALA A 102 12.34 -6.06 0.41
N VAL A 103 11.75 -7.12 0.97
CA VAL A 103 11.82 -8.49 0.41
C VAL A 103 11.28 -8.51 -1.02
N ARG A 104 10.07 -7.97 -1.25
CA ARG A 104 9.47 -7.98 -2.58
C ARG A 104 10.30 -7.21 -3.61
N ASN A 105 10.85 -6.05 -3.24
CA ASN A 105 11.65 -5.22 -4.14
C ASN A 105 13.00 -5.87 -4.50
N ASN A 106 13.60 -6.63 -3.59
CA ASN A 106 14.90 -7.25 -3.83
C ASN A 106 14.78 -8.63 -4.50
N PHE A 107 13.81 -9.45 -4.11
CA PHE A 107 13.75 -10.85 -4.53
C PHE A 107 12.78 -11.14 -5.69
N ARG A 108 11.65 -10.44 -5.79
CA ARG A 108 10.57 -10.82 -6.73
C ARG A 108 11.05 -10.96 -8.18
N GLN A 109 11.92 -10.06 -8.62
CA GLN A 109 12.44 -10.05 -9.99
C GLN A 109 13.16 -11.35 -10.39
N TYR A 110 13.77 -12.06 -9.44
CA TYR A 110 14.46 -13.30 -9.74
C TYR A 110 13.48 -14.43 -10.08
N PHE A 111 12.30 -14.47 -9.45
CA PHE A 111 11.37 -15.60 -9.53
C PHE A 111 10.32 -15.49 -10.64
N ILE A 112 10.13 -14.29 -11.21
CA ILE A 112 9.08 -14.04 -12.22
C ILE A 112 9.41 -14.56 -13.64
N THR A 113 10.65 -14.95 -13.91
CA THR A 113 11.09 -15.37 -15.25
C THR A 113 10.52 -16.72 -15.71
N SER A 114 10.24 -17.64 -14.77
CA SER A 114 9.70 -18.97 -15.09
C SER A 114 8.36 -19.18 -14.39
N LYS A 115 7.38 -19.78 -15.09
CA LYS A 115 6.04 -20.05 -14.54
C LYS A 115 6.09 -20.90 -13.27
N VAL A 116 6.94 -21.93 -13.24
CA VAL A 116 7.09 -22.83 -12.07
C VAL A 116 7.72 -22.08 -10.89
N ARG A 117 8.79 -21.33 -11.14
CA ARG A 117 9.48 -20.53 -10.09
C ARG A 117 8.57 -19.44 -9.53
N LYS A 118 7.77 -18.82 -10.39
CA LYS A 118 6.77 -17.83 -9.99
C LYS A 118 5.69 -18.48 -9.11
N LEU A 119 5.16 -19.63 -9.51
CA LEU A 119 4.14 -20.33 -8.73
C LEU A 119 4.67 -20.71 -7.33
N GLY A 120 5.88 -21.27 -7.26
CA GLY A 120 6.51 -21.58 -5.97
C GLY A 120 6.72 -20.33 -5.11
N TYR A 121 7.19 -19.24 -5.70
CA TYR A 121 7.32 -17.95 -5.02
C TYR A 121 5.98 -17.42 -4.51
N ASP A 122 4.94 -17.46 -5.34
CA ASP A 122 3.60 -16.97 -4.99
C ASP A 122 3.00 -17.79 -3.82
N ILE A 123 3.15 -19.13 -3.83
CA ILE A 123 2.70 -20.00 -2.73
C ILE A 123 3.46 -19.71 -1.43
N ILE A 124 4.80 -19.65 -1.48
CA ILE A 124 5.62 -19.39 -0.30
C ILE A 124 5.31 -18.01 0.28
N THR A 125 5.26 -16.98 -0.57
CA THR A 125 4.97 -15.62 -0.12
C THR A 125 3.55 -15.46 0.40
N TRP A 126 2.59 -16.20 -0.15
CA TRP A 126 1.24 -16.29 0.40
C TRP A 126 1.24 -16.88 1.82
N ILE A 127 1.82 -18.07 2.04
CA ILE A 127 1.90 -18.70 3.38
C ILE A 127 2.56 -17.76 4.39
N VAL A 128 3.72 -17.20 4.04
CA VAL A 128 4.46 -16.28 4.91
C VAL A 128 3.65 -15.02 5.21
N THR A 129 2.92 -14.50 4.23
CA THR A 129 2.07 -13.31 4.40
C THR A 129 0.91 -13.60 5.36
N GLN A 130 0.21 -14.72 5.21
CA GLN A 130 -0.90 -15.09 6.10
C GLN A 130 -0.43 -15.28 7.55
N LEU A 131 0.72 -15.90 7.76
CA LEU A 131 1.34 -16.03 9.09
C LEU A 131 1.74 -14.66 9.66
N ALA A 132 2.36 -13.81 8.84
CA ALA A 132 2.76 -12.46 9.22
C ALA A 132 1.56 -11.59 9.66
N ILE A 133 0.47 -11.64 8.90
CA ILE A 133 -0.77 -10.93 9.22
C ILE A 133 -1.37 -11.48 10.51
N SER A 134 -1.50 -12.80 10.64
CA SER A 134 -2.06 -13.43 11.84
C SER A 134 -1.30 -13.03 13.11
N TYR A 135 0.04 -13.09 13.05
CA TYR A 135 0.90 -12.66 14.16
C TYR A 135 0.75 -11.17 14.48
N THR A 136 0.70 -10.33 13.45
CA THR A 136 0.62 -8.87 13.61
C THR A 136 -0.73 -8.44 14.16
N CYS A 137 -1.83 -9.06 13.73
CA CYS A 137 -3.19 -8.70 14.11
C CYS A 137 -3.66 -9.31 15.43
N ALA A 138 -3.02 -10.37 15.94
CA ALA A 138 -3.47 -11.02 17.17
C ALA A 138 -3.66 -10.07 18.39
N PRO A 139 -2.76 -9.10 18.69
CA PRO A 139 -2.97 -8.13 19.75
C PRO A 139 -4.23 -7.26 19.57
N PHE A 140 -4.64 -7.02 18.32
CA PHE A 140 -5.84 -6.27 17.99
C PHE A 140 -7.09 -6.92 18.59
N PHE A 141 -7.12 -8.26 18.63
CA PHE A 141 -8.23 -9.02 19.20
C PHE A 141 -8.12 -9.14 20.73
N PHE A 142 -6.92 -9.17 21.27
CA PHE A 142 -6.72 -9.28 22.72
C PHE A 142 -7.01 -7.99 23.47
N LEU A 143 -6.85 -6.83 22.84
CA LEU A 143 -7.07 -5.48 23.38
C LEU A 143 -6.19 -5.09 24.58
N ALA A 144 -5.62 -6.04 25.31
CA ALA A 144 -4.84 -5.85 26.53
C ALA A 144 -3.35 -6.20 26.36
N VAL A 145 -2.51 -5.64 27.25
CA VAL A 145 -1.05 -5.79 27.24
C VAL A 145 -0.62 -7.22 27.55
N GLU A 146 -1.13 -7.79 28.63
CA GLU A 146 -0.71 -9.09 29.16
C GLU A 146 -0.88 -10.24 28.15
N PRO A 147 -2.07 -10.48 27.56
CA PRO A 147 -2.24 -11.54 26.55
C PRO A 147 -1.38 -11.30 25.30
N SER A 148 -1.22 -10.04 24.88
CA SER A 148 -0.38 -9.68 23.73
C SER A 148 1.10 -10.02 23.98
N LEU A 149 1.63 -9.66 25.15
CA LEU A 149 3.01 -9.98 25.52
C LEU A 149 3.21 -11.48 25.78
N LYS A 150 2.22 -12.17 26.35
CA LYS A 150 2.26 -13.63 26.55
C LYS A 150 2.41 -14.36 25.22
N MET A 151 1.64 -13.96 24.20
CA MET A 151 1.76 -14.51 22.84
C MET A 151 3.14 -14.23 22.22
N TYR A 152 3.66 -13.01 22.35
CA TYR A 152 4.98 -12.69 21.80
C TYR A 152 6.08 -13.50 22.49
N LYS A 153 6.00 -13.66 23.81
CA LYS A 153 6.92 -14.49 24.60
C LYS A 153 6.83 -15.97 24.24
N SER A 154 5.63 -16.52 24.05
CA SER A 154 5.47 -17.94 23.67
C SER A 154 6.05 -18.26 22.29
N LEU A 155 6.16 -17.25 21.42
CA LEU A 155 6.80 -17.35 20.11
C LEU A 155 8.25 -16.82 20.11
N TYR A 156 8.82 -16.59 21.30
CA TYR A 156 10.19 -16.10 21.53
C TYR A 156 10.54 -14.84 20.72
N PHE A 157 9.55 -14.02 20.36
CA PHE A 157 9.71 -12.87 19.47
C PHE A 157 10.37 -13.20 18.10
N TYR A 158 10.37 -14.47 17.67
CA TYR A 158 11.06 -14.89 16.44
C TYR A 158 10.63 -14.09 15.21
N PHE A 159 9.35 -13.76 15.12
CA PHE A 159 8.83 -12.98 14.00
C PHE A 159 9.34 -11.52 14.02
N HIS A 160 9.34 -10.85 15.17
CA HIS A 160 9.94 -9.50 15.29
C HIS A 160 11.43 -9.53 14.95
N ILE A 161 12.16 -10.52 15.46
CA ILE A 161 13.60 -10.70 15.19
C ILE A 161 13.83 -10.87 13.67
N ALA A 162 13.08 -11.75 13.01
CA ALA A 162 13.18 -11.96 11.57
C ALA A 162 12.92 -10.67 10.77
N VAL A 163 11.89 -9.90 11.15
CA VAL A 163 11.57 -8.61 10.51
C VAL A 163 12.72 -7.61 10.68
N VAL A 164 13.31 -7.51 11.87
CA VAL A 164 14.45 -6.62 12.13
C VAL A 164 15.66 -7.03 11.30
N ILE A 165 15.99 -8.32 11.25
CA ILE A 165 17.09 -8.86 10.43
C ILE A 165 16.88 -8.48 8.96
N VAL A 166 15.68 -8.68 8.42
CA VAL A 166 15.34 -8.32 7.04
C VAL A 166 15.56 -6.83 6.77
N LEU A 167 15.17 -5.96 7.70
CA LEU A 167 15.33 -4.51 7.55
C LEU A 167 16.79 -4.04 7.63
N ILE A 168 17.64 -4.75 8.38
CA ILE A 168 19.07 -4.46 8.48
C ILE A 168 19.79 -4.93 7.22
N ILE A 169 19.47 -6.13 6.72
CA ILE A 169 20.18 -6.76 5.60
C ILE A 169 19.74 -6.18 4.25
N LEU A 170 18.44 -5.93 4.06
CA LEU A 170 17.90 -5.55 2.74
C LEU A 170 17.79 -4.04 2.57
N PRO A 171 18.31 -3.48 1.46
CA PRO A 171 18.16 -2.05 1.19
C PRO A 171 16.70 -1.72 0.91
N ASN A 172 16.18 -0.73 1.63
CA ASN A 172 14.80 -0.27 1.48
C ASN A 172 14.70 0.72 0.31
N LYS A 173 14.75 0.21 -0.92
CA LYS A 173 14.67 1.04 -2.12
C LYS A 173 13.28 1.70 -2.22
N PRO A 174 13.20 3.02 -2.47
CA PRO A 174 11.91 3.67 -2.74
C PRO A 174 11.25 3.02 -3.96
N SER A 175 9.93 2.80 -3.90
CA SER A 175 9.19 2.24 -5.03
C SER A 175 9.41 3.09 -6.30
N LYS A 176 9.65 2.43 -7.44
CA LYS A 176 9.87 3.09 -8.74
C LYS A 176 8.68 3.99 -9.13
N ASP A 177 7.46 3.63 -8.73
CA ASP A 177 6.25 4.44 -8.98
C ASP A 177 6.28 5.76 -8.18
N ARG A 178 6.87 5.73 -6.99
CA ARG A 178 7.06 6.92 -6.15
C ARG A 178 8.08 7.86 -6.77
N GLN A 179 9.18 7.33 -7.31
CA GLN A 179 10.18 8.13 -8.02
C GLN A 179 9.57 8.79 -9.25
N ARG A 180 8.77 8.06 -10.04
CA ARG A 180 8.04 8.62 -11.19
C ARG A 180 7.05 9.72 -10.79
N TYR A 181 6.29 9.53 -9.72
CA TYR A 181 5.34 10.54 -9.24
C TYR A 181 6.02 11.86 -8.84
N TYR A 182 7.12 11.80 -8.09
CA TYR A 182 7.87 13.01 -7.70
C TYR A 182 8.67 13.62 -8.85
N SER A 183 9.21 12.80 -9.75
CA SER A 183 9.86 13.29 -10.97
C SER A 183 8.89 14.06 -11.87
N LYS A 184 7.61 13.70 -11.90
CA LYS A 184 6.57 14.40 -12.67
C LYS A 184 6.06 15.68 -11.99
N LYS A 185 6.34 15.86 -10.69
CA LYS A 185 5.89 17.01 -9.88
C LYS A 185 7.00 18.02 -9.58
N SER A 186 8.26 17.71 -9.94
CA SER A 186 9.35 18.69 -9.93
C SER A 186 9.10 19.70 -11.05
N PRO A 187 9.10 21.03 -10.79
CA PRO A 187 9.18 22.00 -11.86
C PRO A 187 10.52 21.75 -12.57
N LEU A 188 10.50 21.61 -13.90
CA LEU A 188 11.74 21.59 -14.66
C LEU A 188 12.51 22.87 -14.37
N SER A 189 13.77 22.72 -13.99
CA SER A 189 14.75 23.79 -13.95
C SER A 189 14.85 24.43 -15.34
N THR A 190 14.67 25.74 -15.37
CA THR A 190 15.01 26.65 -16.47
C THR A 190 16.42 26.37 -16.99
N THR A 191 16.58 26.02 -18.28
CA THR A 191 17.68 26.53 -19.14
C THR A 191 17.46 26.20 -20.63
N ASN A 192 17.18 27.28 -21.37
CA ASN A 192 17.65 27.63 -22.72
C ASN A 192 17.50 26.64 -23.88
N HIS A 193 16.47 26.86 -24.71
CA HIS A 193 16.61 26.91 -26.18
C HIS A 193 15.50 27.81 -26.72
N LEU A 194 15.73 29.12 -26.74
CA LEU A 194 14.94 30.04 -27.56
C LEU A 194 15.45 29.91 -29.00
N GLU A 195 14.65 29.18 -29.77
CA GLU A 195 14.32 29.36 -31.18
C GLU A 195 15.22 30.29 -32.01
N GLU A 196 16.00 29.64 -32.86
CA GLU A 196 16.38 30.11 -34.19
C GLU A 196 15.10 30.47 -34.97
N LYS A 197 14.86 31.77 -35.20
CA LYS A 197 13.82 32.25 -36.13
C LYS A 197 14.47 32.62 -37.46
N GLU A 198 14.33 31.75 -38.44
CA GLU A 198 14.54 32.06 -39.86
C GLU A 198 13.34 32.86 -40.45
N PRO A 199 13.55 33.73 -41.46
CA PRO A 199 12.62 34.79 -41.80
C PRO A 199 11.77 34.45 -43.03
N PHE A 200 10.43 34.51 -42.90
CA PHE A 200 9.55 34.52 -44.06
C PHE A 200 9.38 35.95 -44.60
N LYS A 201 10.14 36.26 -45.67
CA LYS A 201 9.89 37.38 -46.58
C LYS A 201 8.64 37.09 -47.42
N HIS A 202 7.62 37.92 -47.31
CA HIS A 202 6.65 38.11 -48.40
C HIS A 202 6.96 39.44 -49.10
N MET A 203 7.18 39.34 -50.40
CA MET A 203 7.53 40.43 -51.30
C MET A 203 6.29 40.92 -52.05
N ASN A 204 6.31 42.21 -52.40
CA ASN A 204 5.50 42.94 -53.39
C ASN A 204 4.06 43.37 -53.00
N ASN A 205 3.57 44.57 -53.33
CA ASN A 205 4.12 45.71 -54.09
C ASN A 205 3.16 46.92 -53.99
N ASN A 206 3.66 48.11 -54.38
CA ASN A 206 2.98 49.38 -54.72
C ASN A 206 2.52 50.24 -53.51
N ALA A 207 2.68 51.57 -53.47
CA ALA A 207 2.71 52.56 -54.55
C ALA A 207 3.33 53.90 -54.07
N ARG A 208 3.94 54.61 -55.04
CA ARG A 208 4.37 56.03 -55.07
C ARG A 208 5.69 56.41 -54.42
#